data_AF-G5F1W6-F1
#
_entry.id   AF-G5F1W6-F1
#
_cell.length_a   1.000
_cell.length_b   1.000
_cell.length_c   1.000
_cell.angle_alpha   90.00
_cell.angle_beta   90.00
_cell.angle_gamma   90.00
#
_symmetry.space_group_name_H-M   'P 1'
#
loop_
_entity.id
_entity.type
_entity.pdbx_description
1 polymer ?
#
loop_
_entity_poly.entity_id
_entity_poly.type
_entity_poly.pdbx_seq_one_letter_code
_entity_poly.pdbx_strand_id
1 'polypeptide(L)'
;MTLSVLGLLVYALVSTCVGFLLGQLGASENAANAVAVSLGMAMSFMGGAWIDLGMLPSTVVAAAHFVPSFWCTQVITGASAPSEVSLLTIAPLLGSLGVAMLYALAILLVALVVGRSRGMAEL
;
A
#
# COMPACT_ATOMS: atom_id res chain seq x y z
N MET A 1 14.37 12.92 -1.33
CA MET A 1 14.66 12.03 -2.49
C MET A 1 14.79 10.56 -2.11
N THR A 2 15.78 10.12 -1.33
CA THR A 2 15.96 8.68 -0.99
C THR A 2 14.74 8.06 -0.30
N LEU A 3 14.12 8.78 0.63
CA LEU A 3 12.94 8.29 1.36
C LEU A 3 11.69 8.15 0.46
N SER A 4 11.51 9.04 -0.52
CA SER A 4 10.43 8.93 -1.52
C SER A 4 10.58 7.66 -2.37
N VAL A 5 11.82 7.32 -2.75
CA VAL A 5 12.11 6.07 -3.50
C VAL A 5 11.79 4.83 -2.66
N LEU A 6 12.13 4.85 -1.36
CA LEU A 6 11.73 3.78 -0.45
C LEU A 6 10.21 3.66 -0.32
N GLY A 7 9.50 4.80 -0.25
CA GLY A 7 8.04 4.82 -0.25
C GLY A 7 7.44 4.15 -1.50
N LEU A 8 7.98 4.46 -2.68
CA LEU A 8 7.58 3.82 -3.94
C LEU A 8 7.91 2.32 -3.97
N LEU A 9 9.08 1.93 -3.48
CA LEU A 9 9.48 0.52 -3.40
C LEU A 9 8.54 -0.27 -2.49
N VAL A 10 8.20 0.26 -1.31
CA VAL A 10 7.25 -0.38 -0.40
C VAL A 10 5.86 -0.44 -1.03
N TYR A 11 5.43 0.60 -1.76
CA TYR A 11 4.15 0.57 -2.46
C TYR A 11 4.11 -0.50 -3.57
N ALA A 12 5.20 -0.63 -4.33
CA ALA A 12 5.34 -1.71 -5.31
C ALA A 12 5.31 -3.08 -4.62
N LEU A 13 5.98 -3.25 -3.48
CA LEU A 13 5.97 -4.48 -2.70
C LEU A 13 4.55 -4.84 -2.23
N VAL A 14 3.79 -3.89 -1.70
CA VAL A 14 2.37 -4.09 -1.33
C VAL A 14 1.58 -4.61 -2.55
N SER A 15 1.73 -3.97 -3.70
CA SER A 15 1.05 -4.39 -4.94
C SER A 15 1.46 -5.80 -5.37
N THR A 16 2.75 -6.13 -5.32
CA THR A 16 3.25 -7.48 -5.59
C THR A 16 2.69 -8.52 -4.62
N CYS A 17 2.59 -8.21 -3.32
CA CYS A 17 2.00 -9.11 -2.34
C CYS A 17 0.51 -9.37 -2.62
N VAL A 18 -0.25 -8.35 -3.06
CA VAL A 18 -1.65 -8.51 -3.49
C VAL A 18 -1.73 -9.41 -4.72
N GLY A 19 -0.90 -9.16 -5.74
CA GLY A 19 -0.84 -10.02 -6.92
C GLY A 19 -0.47 -11.48 -6.60
N PHE A 20 0.48 -11.67 -5.70
CA PHE A 20 0.87 -13.00 -5.21
C PHE A 20 -0.30 -13.68 -4.47
N LEU A 21 -1.02 -12.97 -3.59
CA LEU A 21 -2.21 -13.48 -2.93
C LEU A 21 -3.28 -13.92 -3.93
N LEU A 22 -3.56 -13.13 -4.96
CA LEU A 22 -4.51 -13.48 -6.02
C LEU A 22 -4.07 -14.75 -6.77
N GLY A 23 -2.77 -14.88 -7.05
CA GLY A 23 -2.19 -16.11 -7.60
C GLY A 23 -2.41 -17.32 -6.70
N GLN A 24 -2.19 -17.18 -5.39
CA GLN A 24 -2.47 -18.24 -4.41
C GLN A 24 -3.96 -18.57 -4.31
N LEU A 25 -4.84 -17.61 -4.58
CA LEU A 25 -6.28 -17.83 -4.68
C LEU A 25 -6.70 -18.47 -6.02
N GLY A 26 -5.77 -18.73 -6.95
CA GLY A 26 -6.07 -19.33 -8.24
C GLY A 26 -6.88 -18.39 -9.14
N ALA A 27 -6.77 -17.07 -8.92
CA ALA A 27 -7.43 -16.09 -9.77
C ALA A 27 -6.92 -16.21 -11.21
N SER A 28 -7.84 -16.16 -12.17
CA SER A 28 -7.45 -16.06 -13.58
C SER A 28 -6.79 -14.72 -13.87
N GLU A 29 -6.02 -14.63 -14.94
CA GLU A 29 -5.36 -13.37 -15.36
C GLU A 29 -6.38 -12.23 -15.56
N ASN A 30 -7.55 -12.54 -16.13
CA ASN A 30 -8.62 -11.55 -16.30
C ASN A 30 -9.18 -11.06 -14.95
N ALA A 31 -9.38 -11.97 -13.99
CA ALA A 31 -9.83 -11.59 -12.65
C ALA A 31 -8.77 -10.76 -11.92
N ALA A 32 -7.50 -11.16 -12.02
CA ALA A 32 -6.39 -10.41 -11.43
C ALA A 32 -6.25 -9.00 -12.02
N ASN A 33 -6.41 -8.85 -13.34
CA ASN A 33 -6.40 -7.55 -14.02
C ASN A 33 -7.59 -6.67 -13.57
N ALA A 34 -8.80 -7.23 -13.52
CA ALA A 34 -9.98 -6.49 -13.04
C ALA A 34 -9.79 -5.99 -11.60
N VAL A 35 -9.19 -6.79 -10.72
CA VAL A 35 -8.84 -6.39 -9.36
C VAL A 35 -7.75 -5.31 -9.37
N ALA A 36 -6.69 -5.47 -10.16
CA ALA A 36 -5.60 -4.50 -10.23
C ALA A 36 -6.08 -3.11 -10.64
N VAL A 37 -6.95 -3.02 -11.65
CA VAL A 37 -7.53 -1.75 -12.10
C VAL A 37 -8.46 -1.17 -11.04
N SER A 38 -9.40 -1.96 -10.53
CA SER A 38 -10.41 -1.47 -9.57
C SER A 38 -9.78 -1.03 -8.25
N LEU A 39 -8.92 -1.88 -7.68
CA LEU A 39 -8.19 -1.59 -6.46
C LEU A 39 -7.20 -0.45 -6.67
N GLY A 40 -6.51 -0.42 -7.82
CA GLY A 40 -5.58 0.66 -8.16
C GLY A 40 -6.25 2.02 -8.21
N MET A 41 -7.45 2.12 -8.82
CA MET A 41 -8.22 3.36 -8.83
C MET A 41 -8.69 3.75 -7.42
N ALA A 42 -9.26 2.81 -6.67
CA ALA A 42 -9.71 3.06 -5.30
C ALA A 42 -8.55 3.52 -4.39
N MET A 43 -7.40 2.84 -4.48
CA MET A 43 -6.19 3.19 -3.73
C MET A 43 -5.60 4.53 -4.15
N SER A 44 -5.66 4.91 -5.43
CA SER A 44 -5.20 6.22 -5.90
C SER A 44 -6.09 7.34 -5.38
N PHE A 45 -7.41 7.13 -5.35
CA PHE A 45 -8.34 8.09 -4.77
C PHE A 45 -8.13 8.25 -3.25
N MET A 46 -8.16 7.15 -2.49
CA MET A 46 -8.01 7.18 -1.03
C MET A 46 -6.61 7.57 -0.58
N GLY A 47 -5.60 7.25 -1.39
CA GLY A 47 -4.22 7.58 -1.11
C GLY A 47 -3.89 9.05 -1.35
N GLY A 48 -4.82 9.88 -1.83
CA GLY A 48 -4.57 11.30 -2.08
C GLY A 48 -3.82 11.58 -3.39
N ALA A 49 -3.71 10.62 -4.30
CA ALA A 49 -3.03 10.81 -5.58
C ALA A 49 -3.89 11.60 -6.59
N TRP A 50 -5.21 11.58 -6.45
CA TRP A 50 -6.14 12.31 -7.32
C TRP A 50 -6.66 13.62 -6.71
N ILE A 51 -6.88 13.65 -5.40
CA ILE A 51 -7.37 14.82 -4.66
C ILE A 51 -6.48 14.97 -3.43
N ASP A 52 -6.04 16.19 -3.15
CA ASP A 52 -5.31 16.48 -1.92
C ASP A 52 -6.17 16.06 -0.71
N LEU A 53 -5.59 15.27 0.19
CA LEU A 53 -6.24 14.79 1.40
C LEU A 53 -6.75 15.94 2.28
N GLY A 54 -6.11 17.12 2.22
CA GLY A 54 -6.56 18.33 2.91
C GLY A 54 -7.90 18.90 2.40
N MET A 55 -8.34 18.48 1.21
CA MET A 55 -9.63 18.89 0.62
C MET A 55 -10.74 17.88 0.87
N LEU A 56 -10.44 16.69 1.40
CA LEU A 56 -11.42 15.64 1.65
C LEU A 56 -12.11 15.82 3.00
N PRO A 57 -13.39 15.41 3.14
CA PRO A 57 -14.06 15.37 4.43
C PRO A 57 -13.29 14.53 5.45
N SER A 58 -13.32 14.91 6.73
CA SER A 58 -12.61 14.22 7.81
C SER A 58 -12.97 12.74 7.95
N THR A 59 -14.20 12.38 7.61
CA THR A 59 -14.67 10.98 7.57
C THR A 59 -13.96 10.17 6.48
N VAL A 60 -13.70 10.76 5.32
CA VAL A 60 -12.98 10.12 4.21
C VAL A 60 -11.50 9.96 4.58
N VAL A 61 -10.90 10.98 5.19
CA VAL A 61 -9.51 10.90 5.70
C VAL A 61 -9.38 9.80 6.76
N ALA A 62 -10.37 9.68 7.66
CA ALA A 62 -10.40 8.60 8.64
C ALA A 62 -10.43 7.22 7.97
N ALA A 63 -11.21 7.05 6.90
CA ALA A 63 -11.25 5.82 6.12
C ALA A 63 -9.91 5.54 5.39
N ALA A 64 -9.24 6.58 4.90
CA ALA A 64 -7.96 6.45 4.18
C ALA A 64 -6.84 5.84 5.05
N HIS A 65 -6.86 6.02 6.37
CA HIS A 65 -5.87 5.39 7.27
C HIS A 65 -5.88 3.85 7.22
N PHE A 66 -6.97 3.23 6.76
CA PHE A 66 -7.11 1.78 6.65
C PHE A 66 -6.55 1.19 5.35
N VAL A 67 -5.92 2.00 4.49
CA VAL A 67 -5.32 1.52 3.24
C VAL A 67 -3.84 1.86 3.15
N PRO A 68 -3.01 0.95 2.58
CA PRO A 68 -1.57 1.16 2.48
C PRO A 68 -1.20 2.36 1.59
N SER A 69 -2.04 2.70 0.60
CA SER A 69 -1.76 3.81 -0.32
C SER A 69 -1.67 5.15 0.40
N PHE A 70 -2.47 5.39 1.43
CA PHE A 70 -2.39 6.60 2.27
C PHE A 70 -0.98 6.74 2.87
N TRP A 71 -0.50 5.70 3.54
CA TRP A 71 0.80 5.71 4.22
C TRP A 71 1.96 5.88 3.23
N CYS A 72 1.88 5.24 2.05
CA CYS A 72 2.86 5.42 0.98
C CYS A 72 2.87 6.85 0.45
N THR A 73 1.71 7.46 0.20
CA THR A 73 1.63 8.84 -0.28
C THR A 73 2.20 9.84 0.72
N GLN A 74 1.96 9.66 2.02
CA GLN A 74 2.56 10.52 3.06
C GLN A 74 4.08 10.52 2.97
N VAL A 75 4.70 9.35 2.76
CA VAL A 75 6.16 9.24 2.59
C VAL A 75 6.61 9.90 1.30
N ILE A 76 5.96 9.60 0.17
CA ILE A 76 6.39 10.07 -1.16
C ILE A 76 6.29 11.58 -1.27
N THR A 77 5.16 12.16 -0.85
CA THR A 77 4.90 13.60 -0.93
C THR A 77 5.68 14.36 0.14
N GLY A 78 5.66 13.89 1.38
CA GLY A 78 6.38 14.51 2.50
C GLY A 78 7.89 14.53 2.30
N ALA A 79 8.48 13.48 1.74
CA ALA A 79 9.92 13.43 1.44
C ALA A 79 10.34 14.22 0.18
N SER A 80 9.37 14.76 -0.56
CA SER A 80 9.57 15.57 -1.76
C SER A 80 9.30 17.06 -1.51
N ALA A 81 8.72 17.44 -0.36
CA ALA A 81 8.46 18.81 0.01
C ALA A 81 9.77 19.58 0.35
N PRO A 82 9.95 20.83 -0.10
CA PRO A 82 11.06 21.67 0.30
C PRO A 82 10.93 21.98 1.80
N SER A 83 11.66 21.25 2.64
CA SER A 83 11.61 21.41 4.09
C SER A 83 12.99 21.16 4.69
N GLU A 84 13.28 21.82 5.82
CA GLU A 84 14.50 21.55 6.57
C GLU A 84 14.46 20.11 7.12
N VAL A 85 15.55 19.40 6.87
CA VAL A 85 15.72 18.04 7.33
C VAL A 85 15.98 18.07 8.84
N SER A 86 14.98 17.63 9.61
CA SER A 86 15.05 17.53 11.06
C SER A 86 14.43 16.20 11.52
N LEU A 87 14.75 15.79 12.75
CA LEU A 87 14.16 14.57 13.32
C LEU A 87 12.63 14.67 13.41
N LEU A 88 12.11 15.87 13.66
CA LEU A 88 10.67 16.15 13.75
C LEU A 88 9.96 16.01 12.41
N THR A 89 10.63 16.29 11.29
CA THR A 89 10.07 16.14 9.95
C THR A 89 10.22 14.73 9.41
N ILE A 90 11.28 14.00 9.77
CA ILE A 90 11.55 12.64 9.28
C ILE A 90 10.80 11.56 10.08
N ALA A 91 10.70 11.67 11.40
CA ALA A 91 10.14 10.60 12.24
C ALA A 91 8.70 10.19 11.83
N PRO A 92 7.77 11.11 11.52
CA PRO A 92 6.43 10.73 11.05
C PRO A 92 6.43 9.98 9.70
N LEU A 93 7.37 10.33 8.81
CA LEU A 93 7.53 9.67 7.52
C LEU A 93 8.07 8.24 7.68
N LEU A 94 9.02 8.04 8.58
CA LEU A 94 9.50 6.69 8.91
C LEU A 94 8.40 5.83 9.54
N GLY A 95 7.57 6.41 10.41
CA GLY A 95 6.39 5.74 10.95
C GLY A 95 5.44 5.30 9.84
N SER A 96 5.15 6.18 8.89
CA SER A 96 4.28 5.88 7.74
C SER A 96 4.87 4.79 6.84
N LEU A 97 6.18 4.83 6.59
CA LEU A 97 6.90 3.79 5.85
C LEU A 97 6.81 2.44 6.56
N GLY A 98 6.95 2.41 7.88
CA GLY A 98 6.81 1.21 8.70
C GLY A 98 5.40 0.62 8.62
N VAL A 99 4.36 1.45 8.74
CA VAL A 99 2.96 0.97 8.59
C VAL A 99 2.72 0.39 7.19
N ALA A 100 3.22 1.04 6.14
CA ALA A 100 3.11 0.51 4.78
C ALA A 100 3.83 -0.85 4.62
N MET A 101 5.01 -1.03 5.23
CA MET A 101 5.69 -2.33 5.25
C MET A 101 4.92 -3.41 6.01
N LEU A 102 4.26 -3.05 7.11
CA LEU A 102 3.41 -4.00 7.86
C LEU A 102 2.22 -4.49 7.01
N TYR A 103 1.63 -3.63 6.16
CA TYR A 103 0.63 -4.07 5.20
C TYR A 103 1.19 -5.09 4.21
N ALA A 104 2.36 -4.82 3.60
CA ALA A 104 3.00 -5.76 2.68
C ALA A 104 3.25 -7.12 3.36
N LEU A 105 3.81 -7.09 4.58
CA LEU A 105 4.07 -8.30 5.37
C LEU A 105 2.79 -9.06 5.69
N ALA A 106 1.73 -8.36 6.14
CA ALA A 106 0.46 -9.00 6.46
C ALA A 106 -0.15 -9.71 5.25
N ILE A 107 -0.17 -9.05 4.08
CA ILE A 107 -0.71 -9.63 2.84
C ILE A 107 0.13 -10.83 2.40
N LEU A 108 1.46 -10.74 2.49
CA LEU A 108 2.37 -11.84 2.17
C LEU A 108 2.11 -13.05 3.08
N LEU A 109 1.97 -12.84 4.39
CA LEU A 109 1.69 -13.91 5.34
C LEU A 109 0.35 -14.60 5.04
N VAL A 110 -0.69 -13.82 4.75
CA VAL A 110 -1.99 -14.36 4.32
C VAL A 110 -1.83 -15.20 3.04
N ALA A 111 -1.10 -14.68 2.04
CA ALA A 111 -0.86 -15.40 0.79
C ALA A 111 -0.14 -16.75 1.02
N LEU A 112 0.89 -16.77 1.86
CA LEU A 112 1.62 -17.99 2.19
C LEU A 112 0.73 -19.02 2.90
N VAL A 113 -0.11 -18.58 3.85
CA VAL A 113 -1.05 -19.46 4.55
C VAL A 113 -2.09 -20.05 3.59
N VAL A 114 -2.68 -19.22 2.73
CA VAL A 114 -3.63 -19.64 1.70
C VAL A 114 -2.98 -20.65 0.77
N GLY A 115 -1.79 -20.36 0.25
CA GLY A 115 -1.04 -21.26 -0.63
C GLY A 115 -0.76 -22.61 0.01
N ARG A 116 -0.30 -22.61 1.26
CA ARG A 116 -0.04 -23.84 2.03
C ARG A 116 -1.31 -24.68 2.22
N SER A 117 -2.43 -24.04 2.57
CA SER A 117 -3.69 -24.73 2.82
C SER A 117 -4.24 -25.43 1.58
N ARG A 118 -4.03 -24.84 0.40
CA ARG A 118 -4.47 -25.40 -0.88
C ARG A 118 -3.59 -26.55 -1.34
N GLY A 119 -2.28 -26.39 -1.25
CA GLY A 119 -1.35 -27.47 -1.60
C GLY A 119 -1.57 -28.73 -0.75
N MET A 120 -2.05 -28.57 0.49
CA MET A 120 -2.43 -29.71 1.34
C MET A 120 -3.78 -30.34 0.96
N ALA A 121 -4.71 -29.57 0.41
CA ALA A 121 -6.02 -30.07 -0.03
C ALA A 121 -5.96 -30.82 -1.39
N GLU A 122 -4.88 -30.62 -2.15
CA GLU A 122 -4.65 -31.27 -3.46
C GLU A 122 -3.88 -32.60 -3.35
N LEU A 123 -3.47 -33.01 -2.15
CA LEU A 123 -2.80 -34.30 -1.84
C LEU A 123 -3.80 -35.37 -1.38
#